data_AF-A0A970TI55-F1
#
_entry.id   AF-A0A970TI55-F1
#
_cell.length_a   1.000
_cell.length_b   1.000
_cell.length_c   1.000
_cell.angle_alpha   90.00
_cell.angle_beta   90.00
_cell.angle_gamma   90.00
#
_symmetry.space_group_name_H-M   'P 1'
#
loop_
_entity.id
_entity.type
_entity.pdbx_description
1 polymer ?
#
loop_
_entity_poly.entity_id
_entity_poly.type
_entity_poly.pdbx_seq_one_letter_code
_entity_poly.pdbx_strand_id
1 'polypeptide(L)'
;ADTLRMMRNADVIIFGVGRADETAEKRGLDTAQLRMLERSQAVGEVLGDFISLDGQVVYRSGTLSKDLMADKPDATRIMAAGGRRKSRAILAAVRSHPPHVLVIDEGSARAIAQYAKETKGKDHFQEADYA
;
A
#
# COMPACT_ATOMS: atom_id res chain seq x y z
N ALA A 1 5.19 19.30 -19.98
CA ALA A 1 3.91 18.89 -20.60
C ALA A 1 4.00 17.46 -21.15
N ASP A 2 5.04 17.13 -21.93
CA ASP A 2 5.16 15.80 -22.55
C ASP A 2 5.35 14.63 -21.58
N THR A 3 6.10 14.80 -20.49
CA THR A 3 6.29 13.73 -19.50
C THR A 3 4.96 13.27 -18.90
N LEU A 4 4.11 14.20 -18.47
CA LEU A 4 2.79 13.89 -17.92
C LEU A 4 1.89 13.24 -18.98
N ARG A 5 1.96 13.71 -20.23
CA ARG A 5 1.24 13.09 -21.36
C ARG A 5 1.69 11.65 -21.59
N MET A 6 2.98 11.36 -21.51
CA MET A 6 3.50 9.99 -21.63
C MET A 6 3.04 9.11 -20.46
N MET A 7 3.10 9.62 -19.24
CA MET A 7 2.66 8.88 -18.04
C MET A 7 1.16 8.52 -18.11
N ARG A 8 0.30 9.45 -18.55
CA ARG A 8 -1.15 9.22 -18.72
C ARG A 8 -1.49 8.18 -19.80
N ASN A 9 -0.59 7.92 -20.73
CA ASN A 9 -0.81 6.95 -21.82
C ASN A 9 -0.04 5.65 -21.60
N ALA A 10 0.48 5.39 -20.40
CA ALA A 10 1.23 4.17 -20.13
C ALA A 10 0.30 2.93 -20.13
N ASP A 11 0.59 1.96 -20.99
CA ASP A 11 -0.18 0.70 -21.05
C ASP A 11 0.18 -0.28 -19.93
N VAL A 12 1.31 -0.07 -19.26
CA VAL A 12 1.76 -0.87 -18.11
C VAL A 12 2.23 0.06 -16.99
N ILE A 13 1.74 -0.19 -15.79
CA ILE A 13 2.06 0.59 -14.59
C ILE A 13 2.61 -0.35 -13.53
N ILE A 14 3.88 -0.16 -13.19
CA ILE A 14 4.57 -0.92 -12.15
C ILE A 14 4.74 -0.02 -10.92
N PHE A 15 4.30 -0.50 -9.76
CA PHE A 15 4.37 0.27 -8.53
C PHE A 15 4.67 -0.60 -7.31
N GLY A 16 5.25 0.03 -6.31
CA GLY A 16 5.65 -0.62 -5.06
C GLY A 16 4.65 -0.43 -3.92
N VAL A 17 4.94 -1.10 -2.81
CA VAL A 17 4.22 -0.93 -1.53
C VAL A 17 5.23 -0.62 -0.42
N GLY A 18 4.90 0.41 0.37
CA GLY A 18 5.63 0.81 1.57
C GLY A 18 4.87 0.45 2.84
N ARG A 19 5.58 0.28 3.96
CA ARG A 19 4.93 0.34 5.28
C ARG A 19 4.56 1.78 5.57
N ALA A 20 3.44 1.99 6.25
CA ALA A 20 2.94 3.33 6.54
C ALA A 20 3.95 4.15 7.38
N ASP A 21 4.52 3.55 8.43
CA ASP A 21 5.50 4.19 9.32
C ASP A 21 6.77 4.61 8.57
N GLU A 22 7.43 3.68 7.88
CA GLU A 22 8.65 3.95 7.12
C GLU A 22 8.42 4.98 6.00
N THR A 23 7.24 4.95 5.36
CA THR A 23 6.92 5.86 4.26
C THR A 23 6.57 7.26 4.75
N ALA A 24 5.86 7.36 5.88
CA ALA A 24 5.53 8.63 6.49
C ALA A 24 6.79 9.38 6.96
N GLU A 25 7.73 8.65 7.58
CA GLU A 25 9.03 9.20 7.97
C GLU A 25 9.82 9.68 6.75
N LYS A 26 9.97 8.83 5.72
CA LYS A 26 10.69 9.19 4.48
C LYS A 26 10.09 10.38 3.75
N ARG A 27 8.78 10.59 3.85
CA ARG A 27 8.08 11.73 3.24
C ARG A 27 8.07 12.98 4.12
N GLY A 28 8.64 12.91 5.33
CA GLY A 28 8.71 14.05 6.24
C GLY A 28 7.35 14.53 6.71
N LEU A 29 6.39 13.61 6.91
CA LEU A 29 5.08 13.96 7.45
C LEU A 29 5.23 14.58 8.85
N ASP A 30 4.44 15.61 9.13
CA ASP A 30 4.52 16.31 10.40
C ASP A 30 3.99 15.44 11.56
N THR A 31 4.28 15.84 12.80
CA THR A 31 3.88 15.06 13.98
C THR A 31 2.36 14.90 14.11
N ALA A 32 1.56 15.85 13.60
CA ALA A 32 0.10 15.73 13.64
C ALA A 32 -0.38 14.66 12.64
N GLN A 33 0.20 14.64 11.44
CA GLN A 33 -0.06 13.64 10.42
C GLN A 33 0.39 12.24 10.86
N LEU A 34 1.56 12.10 11.47
CA LEU A 34 2.05 10.84 12.02
C LEU A 34 1.09 10.27 13.07
N ARG A 35 0.67 11.09 14.04
CA ARG A 35 -0.32 10.69 15.06
C ARG A 35 -1.66 10.31 14.46
N MET A 36 -2.09 10.99 13.40
CA MET A 36 -3.34 10.67 12.70
C MET A 36 -3.23 9.31 11.99
N LEU A 37 -2.11 9.01 11.32
CA LEU A 37 -1.87 7.71 10.69
C LEU A 37 -1.87 6.56 11.70
N GLU A 38 -1.23 6.77 12.85
CA GLU A 38 -1.20 5.80 13.95
C GLU A 38 -2.61 5.53 14.50
N ARG A 39 -3.36 6.59 14.84
CA ARG A 39 -4.75 6.47 15.33
C ARG A 39 -5.70 5.81 14.33
N SER A 40 -5.43 6.00 13.04
CA SER A 40 -6.22 5.39 11.96
C SER A 40 -5.74 3.99 11.59
N GLN A 41 -4.76 3.46 12.32
CA GLN A 41 -4.18 2.13 12.12
C GLN A 41 -3.69 1.92 10.68
N ALA A 42 -3.05 2.93 10.10
CA ALA A 42 -2.41 2.81 8.80
C ALA A 42 -1.29 1.77 8.87
N VAL A 43 -1.31 0.78 7.97
CA VAL A 43 -0.28 -0.28 7.91
C VAL A 43 0.56 -0.21 6.65
N GLY A 44 0.02 0.37 5.57
CA GLY A 44 0.69 0.44 4.28
C GLY A 44 0.51 1.78 3.58
N GLU A 45 1.33 1.99 2.56
CA GLU A 45 1.20 3.08 1.59
C GLU A 45 1.35 2.52 0.17
N VAL A 46 0.49 2.99 -0.72
CA VAL A 46 0.54 2.67 -2.15
C VAL A 46 0.08 3.89 -2.95
N LEU A 47 0.93 4.36 -3.88
CA LEU A 47 0.61 5.42 -4.85
C LEU A 47 0.16 6.77 -4.25
N GLY A 48 0.44 7.03 -2.99
CA GLY A 48 0.01 8.22 -2.25
C GLY A 48 -0.97 7.94 -1.13
N ASP A 49 -1.67 6.81 -1.20
CA ASP A 49 -2.74 6.42 -0.29
C ASP A 49 -2.16 5.62 0.86
N PHE A 50 -2.26 6.18 2.07
CA PHE A 50 -2.02 5.47 3.31
C PHE A 50 -3.28 4.71 3.70
N ILE A 51 -3.12 3.43 4.02
CA ILE A 51 -4.20 2.46 4.07
C ILE A 51 -4.17 1.63 5.34
N SER A 52 -5.35 1.38 5.91
CA SER A 52 -5.54 0.42 7.00
C SER A 52 -5.48 -1.02 6.49
N LEU A 53 -5.37 -1.99 7.41
CA LEU A 53 -5.30 -3.41 7.05
C LEU A 53 -6.52 -3.90 6.26
N ASP A 54 -7.68 -3.29 6.48
CA ASP A 54 -8.93 -3.61 5.76
C ASP A 54 -8.98 -3.01 4.35
N GLY A 55 -7.93 -2.29 3.93
CA GLY A 55 -7.84 -1.64 2.63
C GLY A 55 -8.52 -0.27 2.56
N GLN A 56 -8.97 0.28 3.70
CA GLN A 56 -9.55 1.63 3.75
C GLN A 56 -8.45 2.68 3.63
N VAL A 57 -8.67 3.67 2.76
CA VAL A 57 -7.76 4.82 2.66
C VAL A 57 -8.03 5.76 3.81
N VAL A 58 -7.03 5.94 4.68
CA VAL A 58 -7.13 6.78 5.89
C VAL A 58 -6.49 8.15 5.72
N TYR A 59 -5.56 8.26 4.78
CA TYR A 59 -4.93 9.53 4.41
C TYR A 59 -4.40 9.46 2.99
N ARG A 60 -4.47 10.59 2.29
CA ARG A 60 -3.92 10.74 0.93
C ARG A 60 -2.87 11.83 0.95
N SER A 61 -1.64 11.45 0.63
CA SER A 61 -0.59 12.43 0.31
C SER A 61 -0.80 12.98 -1.10
N GLY A 62 -0.30 14.19 -1.36
CA GLY A 62 -0.52 14.92 -2.63
C GLY A 62 0.30 14.39 -3.82
N THR A 63 0.35 13.07 -4.04
CA THR A 63 1.00 12.47 -5.20
C THR A 63 0.06 12.45 -6.41
N LEU A 64 0.63 12.57 -7.62
CA LEU A 64 -0.14 12.50 -8.87
C LEU A 64 -0.44 11.06 -9.33
N SER A 65 0.22 10.06 -8.72
CA SER A 65 0.24 8.69 -9.25
C SER A 65 -1.15 8.07 -9.39
N LYS A 66 -2.05 8.33 -8.43
CA LYS A 66 -3.42 7.83 -8.49
C LYS A 66 -4.23 8.46 -9.63
N ASP A 67 -4.11 9.78 -9.81
CA ASP A 67 -4.83 10.49 -10.86
C ASP A 67 -4.35 10.03 -12.24
N LEU A 68 -3.03 9.86 -12.40
CA LEU A 68 -2.44 9.33 -13.63
C LEU A 68 -2.90 7.91 -13.95
N MET A 69 -3.18 7.08 -12.93
CA MET A 69 -3.75 5.75 -13.13
C MET A 69 -5.24 5.78 -13.48
N ALA A 70 -5.98 6.75 -12.95
CA ALA A 70 -7.41 6.91 -13.26
C ALA A 70 -7.62 7.30 -14.74
N ASP A 71 -6.67 8.01 -15.35
CA ASP A 71 -6.71 8.42 -16.75
C ASP A 71 -6.58 7.24 -17.74
N LYS A 72 -6.03 6.08 -17.32
CA LYS A 72 -5.82 4.89 -18.17
C LYS A 72 -6.32 3.61 -17.47
N PRO A 73 -7.64 3.41 -17.34
CA PRO A 73 -8.22 2.32 -16.55
C PRO A 73 -7.91 0.91 -17.11
N ASP A 74 -7.58 0.82 -18.40
CA ASP A 74 -7.22 -0.39 -19.14
C ASP A 74 -5.72 -0.74 -19.05
N ALA A 75 -4.90 0.10 -18.42
CA ALA A 75 -3.48 -0.20 -18.21
C ALA A 75 -3.29 -1.46 -17.33
N THR A 76 -2.33 -2.29 -17.69
CA THR A 76 -1.92 -3.43 -16.86
C THR A 76 -1.25 -2.93 -15.59
N ARG A 77 -1.70 -3.43 -14.43
CA ARG A 77 -1.27 -2.96 -13.11
C ARG A 77 -0.45 -4.06 -12.45
N ILE A 78 0.84 -3.79 -12.24
CA ILE A 78 1.78 -4.73 -11.62
C ILE A 78 2.22 -4.14 -10.29
N MET A 79 1.83 -4.79 -9.20
CA MET A 79 2.29 -4.45 -7.85
C MET A 79 3.47 -5.34 -7.50
N ALA A 80 4.61 -4.75 -7.13
CA ALA A 80 5.81 -5.49 -6.75
C ALA A 80 6.31 -5.06 -5.37
N ALA A 81 6.43 -6.01 -4.44
CA ALA A 81 6.90 -5.76 -3.09
C ALA A 81 7.51 -7.02 -2.46
N GLY A 82 8.30 -6.86 -1.40
CA GLY A 82 8.88 -8.02 -0.72
C GLY A 82 9.39 -7.73 0.69
N GLY A 83 9.77 -8.80 1.36
CA GLY A 83 10.12 -8.89 2.77
C GLY A 83 8.92 -9.15 3.68
N ARG A 84 9.04 -10.16 4.56
CA ARG A 84 8.04 -10.52 5.58
C ARG A 84 7.51 -9.30 6.35
N ARG A 85 8.37 -8.32 6.67
CA ARG A 85 8.00 -7.08 7.38
C ARG A 85 6.97 -6.20 6.64
N LYS A 86 6.81 -6.37 5.33
CA LYS A 86 5.82 -5.64 4.52
C LYS A 86 4.52 -6.39 4.30
N SER A 87 4.38 -7.63 4.76
CA SER A 87 3.24 -8.50 4.45
C SER A 87 1.87 -7.87 4.73
N ARG A 88 1.72 -7.18 5.87
CA ARG A 88 0.49 -6.45 6.23
C ARG A 88 0.21 -5.29 5.28
N ALA A 89 1.23 -4.50 4.94
CA ALA A 89 1.12 -3.41 3.98
C ALA A 89 0.75 -3.92 2.59
N ILE A 90 1.35 -5.03 2.13
CA ILE A 90 1.05 -5.66 0.85
C ILE A 90 -0.40 -6.16 0.83
N LEU A 91 -0.86 -6.85 1.87
CA LEU A 91 -2.24 -7.31 1.98
C LEU A 91 -3.24 -6.14 1.95
N ALA A 92 -2.97 -5.08 2.72
CA ALA A 92 -3.76 -3.86 2.70
C ALA A 92 -3.81 -3.24 1.30
N ALA A 93 -2.66 -3.16 0.62
CA ALA A 93 -2.55 -2.56 -0.71
C ALA A 93 -3.33 -3.35 -1.75
N VAL A 94 -3.30 -4.69 -1.70
CA VAL A 94 -4.09 -5.54 -2.60
C VAL A 94 -5.59 -5.36 -2.36
N ARG A 95 -6.03 -5.23 -1.10
CA ARG A 95 -7.44 -4.96 -0.75
C ARG A 95 -7.91 -3.59 -1.24
N SER A 96 -7.05 -2.58 -1.11
CA SER A 96 -7.38 -1.19 -1.47
C SER A 96 -7.27 -0.91 -2.96
N HIS A 97 -6.21 -1.41 -3.61
CA HIS A 97 -5.85 -1.18 -5.00
C HIS A 97 -5.52 -2.51 -5.71
N PRO A 98 -6.53 -3.31 -6.07
CA PRO A 98 -6.32 -4.63 -6.67
C PRO A 98 -5.48 -4.57 -7.95
N PRO A 99 -4.27 -5.18 -7.96
CA PRO A 99 -3.45 -5.23 -9.16
C PRO A 99 -3.92 -6.35 -10.09
N HIS A 100 -3.52 -6.28 -11.36
CA HIS A 100 -3.69 -7.38 -12.31
C HIS A 100 -2.64 -8.48 -12.05
N VAL A 101 -1.43 -8.07 -11.65
CA VAL A 101 -0.32 -8.97 -11.31
C VAL A 101 0.28 -8.54 -9.97
N LEU A 102 0.47 -9.50 -9.06
CA LEU A 102 1.18 -9.32 -7.80
C LEU A 102 2.49 -10.10 -7.84
N VAL A 103 3.61 -9.39 -7.64
CA VAL A 103 4.96 -9.96 -7.57
C VAL A 103 5.48 -9.80 -6.15
N ILE A 104 5.67 -10.93 -5.45
CA ILE A 104 6.16 -10.98 -4.06
C ILE A 104 7.13 -12.15 -3.85
N ASP A 105 7.98 -12.05 -2.82
CA ASP A 105 8.83 -13.17 -2.38
C ASP A 105 8.07 -14.16 -1.49
N GLU A 106 8.68 -15.33 -1.27
CA GLU A 106 8.12 -16.42 -0.47
C GLU A 106 7.82 -16.02 0.99
N GLY A 107 8.70 -15.25 1.63
CA GLY A 107 8.55 -14.83 3.02
C GLY A 107 7.34 -13.92 3.20
N SER A 108 7.12 -13.01 2.26
CA SER A 108 5.91 -12.18 2.19
C SER A 108 4.66 -13.03 1.92
N ALA A 109 4.73 -13.94 0.94
CA ALA A 109 3.61 -14.78 0.56
C ALA A 109 3.12 -15.67 1.71
N ARG A 110 4.03 -16.32 2.44
CA ARG A 110 3.69 -17.19 3.58
C ARG A 110 3.01 -16.41 4.70
N ALA A 111 3.53 -15.23 5.04
CA ALA A 111 2.94 -14.40 6.09
C ALA A 111 1.56 -13.86 5.68
N ILE A 112 1.37 -13.42 4.43
CA ILE A 112 0.05 -13.03 3.90
C ILE A 112 -0.94 -14.19 3.98
N ALA A 113 -0.52 -15.41 3.62
CA ALA A 113 -1.38 -16.59 3.69
C ALA A 113 -1.76 -16.97 5.13
N GLN A 114 -0.96 -16.63 6.14
CA GLN A 114 -1.32 -16.78 7.56
C GLN A 114 -2.39 -15.74 7.94
N TYR A 115 -2.15 -14.45 7.68
CA TYR A 115 -3.11 -13.38 7.98
C TYR A 115 -4.46 -13.56 7.28
N ALA A 116 -4.47 -14.07 6.04
CA ALA A 116 -5.68 -14.32 5.29
C ALA A 116 -6.55 -15.44 5.89
N LYS A 117 -5.95 -16.38 6.63
CA LYS A 117 -6.67 -17.42 7.36
C LYS A 117 -7.23 -16.93 8.70
N GLU A 118 -6.68 -15.83 9.24
CA GLU A 118 -6.94 -15.34 10.59
C GLU A 118 -8.15 -14.41 10.75
N THR A 119 -9.02 -14.18 9.75
CA THR A 119 -10.17 -13.26 9.95
C THR A 119 -11.55 -13.79 9.53
N LYS A 120 -12.24 -14.36 10.54
CA LYS A 120 -13.60 -13.94 10.95
C LYS A 120 -13.62 -13.75 12.47
N GLY A 121 -13.07 -12.66 12.98
CA GLY A 121 -13.09 -12.34 14.41
C GLY A 121 -12.25 -11.09 14.69
N LYS A 122 -12.76 -10.16 15.51
CA LYS A 122 -12.14 -8.88 15.85
C LYS A 122 -10.88 -9.13 16.68
N ASP A 123 -9.72 -8.64 16.28
CA ASP A 123 -8.56 -8.56 17.18
C ASP A 123 -7.78 -7.25 17.01
N HIS A 124 -7.43 -6.68 18.17
CA HIS A 124 -6.55 -5.53 18.33
C HIS A 124 -5.09 -6.04 18.34
N PHE A 125 -4.17 -5.39 17.61
CA PHE A 125 -2.80 -5.92 17.40
C PHE A 125 -1.70 -5.16 18.16
N GLN A 126 -0.67 -5.91 18.60
CA GLN A 126 0.52 -5.44 19.33
C GLN A 126 1.79 -5.47 18.46
N GLU A 127 2.80 -4.72 18.89
CA GLU A 127 4.10 -4.52 18.23
C GLU A 127 4.94 -5.82 18.05
N ALA A 128 4.66 -6.86 18.84
CA ALA A 128 5.37 -8.15 18.79
C ALA A 128 5.14 -8.94 17.48
N ASP A 129 4.10 -8.62 16.71
CA ASP A 129 3.79 -9.31 15.45
C ASP A 129 4.76 -8.97 14.31
N TYR A 130 5.66 -8.01 14.54
CA TYR A 130 6.63 -7.51 13.55
C TYR A 130 8.05 -8.05 13.75
N ALA A 131 8.28 -8.87 14.79
CA ALA A 131 9.55 -9.58 15.02
C ALA A 131 9.69 -10.83 14.12
#